data_AF-A0A929YTH0-F1
#
_entry.id   AF-A0A929YTH0-F1
#
_cell.length_a   1.000
_cell.length_b   1.000
_cell.length_c   1.000
_cell.angle_alpha   90.00
_cell.angle_beta   90.00
_cell.angle_gamma   90.00
#
_symmetry.space_group_name_H-M   'P 1'
#
loop_
_entity.id
_entity.type
_entity.pdbx_description
1 polymer ?
#
loop_
_entity_poly.entity_id
_entity_poly.type
_entity_poly.pdbx_seq_one_letter_code
_entity_poly.pdbx_strand_id
1 'polypeptide(L)' 'MNVVIRYRDGVIFNPDCIYADERPENYREKGRLVAKKGLDYYTLQEYKTHFEAVNHLNQIIEGCLQLKYFIIDIRDE' A
#
# COMPACT_ATOMS: atom_id res chain seq x y z
N MET A 1 14.60 8.28 1.24
CA MET A 1 13.19 8.67 1.02
C MET A 1 12.40 7.99 2.13
N ASN A 2 11.71 8.74 3.00
CA ASN A 2 10.97 8.16 4.13
C ASN A 2 9.48 8.18 3.79
N VAL A 3 8.89 7.00 3.60
CA VAL A 3 7.45 6.84 3.42
C VAL A 3 6.85 6.56 4.79
N VAL A 4 5.80 7.27 5.16
CA VAL A 4 5.25 7.21 6.52
C VAL A 4 3.80 6.75 6.38
N ILE A 5 3.50 5.50 6.73
CA ILE A 5 2.12 4.99 6.67
C ILE A 5 1.43 5.34 7.97
N ARG A 6 0.24 5.96 7.90
CA ARG A 6 -0.64 6.21 9.04
C ARG A 6 -1.83 5.24 8.98
N TYR A 7 -1.87 4.31 9.93
CA TYR A 7 -2.95 3.35 10.11
C TYR A 7 -3.73 3.69 11.39
N ARG A 8 -5.07 3.61 11.35
CA ARG A 8 -6.03 3.79 12.47
C ARG A 8 -5.61 4.79 13.54
N ASP A 9 -6.04 6.04 13.38
CA ASP A 9 -5.88 7.15 14.35
C ASP A 9 -4.46 7.50 14.83
N GLY A 10 -3.39 6.84 14.36
CA GLY A 10 -2.04 7.27 14.72
C GLY A 10 -0.90 6.27 14.63
N VAL A 11 -1.11 5.03 14.18
CA VAL A 11 0.02 4.09 14.00
C VAL A 11 0.81 4.54 12.77
N ILE A 12 1.91 5.22 13.05
CA ILE A 12 2.84 5.70 12.06
C ILE A 12 4.00 4.70 11.96
N PHE A 13 4.15 4.00 10.82
CA PHE A 13 5.33 3.17 10.57
C PHE A 13 5.95 3.44 9.20
N ASN A 14 7.28 3.33 9.14
CA ASN A 14 8.07 3.48 7.91
C ASN A 14 8.34 2.09 7.32
N PRO A 15 7.57 1.63 6.32
CA PRO A 15 7.76 0.32 5.72
C PRO A 15 9.11 0.24 4.99
N ASP A 16 9.64 -0.97 4.86
CA ASP A 16 10.84 -1.21 4.05
C ASP A 16 10.49 -1.16 2.56
N CYS A 17 9.26 -1.57 2.19
CA CYS A 17 8.70 -1.38 0.86
C CYS A 17 7.17 -1.40 0.87
N ILE A 18 6.59 -0.81 -0.17
CA ILE A 18 5.16 -0.92 -0.52
C ILE A 18 5.10 -1.49 -1.93
N TYR A 19 4.22 -2.46 -2.15
CA TYR A 19 4.05 -3.10 -3.45
C TYR A 19 2.60 -3.54 -3.68
N ALA A 20 2.24 -3.72 -4.94
CA ALA A 20 0.98 -4.32 -5.35
C ALA A 20 1.18 -5.84 -5.45
N ASP A 21 0.26 -6.60 -4.90
CA ASP A 21 0.28 -8.06 -4.88
C ASP A 21 -1.00 -8.62 -5.52
N GLU A 22 -0.91 -9.83 -6.07
CA GLU A 22 -2.04 -10.57 -6.64
C GLU A 22 -2.43 -11.69 -5.69
N ARG A 23 -3.72 -11.79 -5.37
CA ARG A 23 -4.27 -12.99 -4.72
C ARG A 23 -5.15 -13.75 -5.70
N PRO A 24 -4.80 -15.02 -6.02
CA PRO A 24 -5.74 -15.92 -6.66
C PRO A 24 -6.76 -16.36 -5.61
N GLU A 25 -7.84 -15.59 -5.43
CA GLU A 25 -9.01 -16.02 -4.68
C GLU A 25 -10.14 -16.34 -5.65
N ASN A 26 -10.57 -17.60 -5.68
CA ASN A 26 -11.78 -18.03 -6.40
C ASN A 26 -11.84 -17.60 -7.88
N TYR A 27 -10.74 -17.78 -8.63
CA TYR A 27 -10.63 -17.48 -10.07
C TYR A 27 -10.88 -16.01 -10.47
N ARG A 28 -10.87 -15.08 -9.51
CA ARG A 28 -10.87 -13.64 -9.76
C ARG A 28 -9.55 -13.06 -9.30
N GLU A 29 -8.82 -12.46 -10.22
CA GLU A 29 -7.58 -11.73 -9.91
C GLU A 29 -7.93 -10.49 -9.08
N LYS A 30 -7.79 -10.58 -7.76
CA LYS A 30 -7.91 -9.43 -6.87
C LYS A 30 -6.53 -8.83 -6.61
N GLY A 31 -6.48 -7.50 -6.60
CA GLY A 31 -5.29 -6.75 -6.25
C GLY A 31 -5.29 -6.34 -4.79
N ARG A 32 -4.12 -6.16 -4.20
CA ARG A 32 -3.98 -5.49 -2.91
C ARG A 32 -2.70 -4.67 -2.85
N LEU A 33 -2.74 -3.59 -2.08
CA LEU A 33 -1.55 -2.87 -1.66
C LEU A 33 -1.03 -3.46 -0.36
N VAL A 34 0.26 -3.75 -0.31
CA VAL A 34 0.92 -4.37 0.83
C VAL A 34 2.11 -3.52 1.26
N ALA A 35 2.24 -3.29 2.56
CA ALA A 35 3.45 -2.78 3.18
C ALA A 35 4.20 -3.91 3.88
N LYS A 36 5.53 -3.93 3.73
CA LYS A 36 6.41 -4.88 4.43
C LYS A 36 7.26 -4.15 5.46
N LYS A 37 7.37 -4.71 6.66
CA LYS A 37 8.35 -4.28 7.67
C LYS A 37 9.02 -5.48 8.30
N GLY A 38 10.32 -5.66 8.07
CA GLY A 38 11.02 -6.86 8.49
C GLY A 38 10.41 -8.10 7.83
N LEU A 39 9.89 -9.03 8.64
CA LEU A 39 9.18 -10.23 8.21
C LEU A 39 7.65 -10.08 8.22
N ASP A 40 7.15 -8.93 8.68
CA ASP A 40 5.71 -8.66 8.80
C ASP A 40 5.16 -8.03 7.52
N TYR A 41 3.93 -8.41 7.17
CA TYR A 41 3.21 -7.96 5.98
C TYR A 41 1.86 -7.39 6.40
N TYR A 42 1.57 -6.17 5.96
CA TYR A 42 0.35 -5.44 6.28
C TYR A 42 -0.41 -5.16 4.99
N THR A 43 -1.64 -5.66 4.88
CA THR A 43 -2.53 -5.28 3.77
C THR A 43 -3.07 -3.89 4.05
N LEU A 44 -2.78 -2.95 3.16
CA LEU A 44 -3.21 -1.56 3.29
C LEU A 44 -4.59 -1.36 2.71
N GLN A 45 -4.84 -1.96 1.54
CA GLN A 45 -6.12 -1.82 0.84
C GLN A 45 -6.28 -2.96 -0.17
N GLU A 46 -7.52 -3.43 -0.32
CA GLU A 46 -7.91 -4.42 -1.33
C GLU A 46 -8.60 -3.74 -2.52
N TYR A 47 -8.43 -4.34 -3.69
CA TYR A 47 -8.95 -3.84 -4.97
C TYR A 47 -9.66 -4.95 -5.73
N LYS A 48 -10.53 -4.57 -6.66
CA LYS A 48 -11.26 -5.54 -7.50
C LYS A 48 -10.32 -6.23 -8.47
N THR A 49 -9.27 -5.55 -8.92
CA THR A 49 -8.27 -6.07 -9.86
C THR A 49 -6.85 -5.72 -9.42
N HIS A 50 -5.86 -6.50 -9.88
CA HIS A 50 -4.45 -6.15 -9.67
C HIS A 50 -4.07 -4.83 -10.34
N PHE A 51 -4.61 -4.56 -11.53
CA PHE A 51 -4.38 -3.33 -12.25
C PHE A 51 -4.78 -2.08 -11.44
N GLU A 52 -5.91 -2.13 -10.72
CA GLU A 52 -6.31 -1.07 -9.80
C GLU A 52 -5.28 -0.85 -8.68
N ALA A 53 -4.76 -1.93 -8.10
CA ALA A 53 -3.74 -1.86 -7.05
C ALA A 53 -2.42 -1.27 -7.57
N VAL A 54 -1.99 -1.65 -8.78
CA VAL A 54 -0.79 -1.11 -9.45
C VAL A 54 -0.96 0.38 -9.75
N ASN A 55 -2.13 0.80 -10.23
CA ASN A 55 -2.38 2.22 -10.49
C ASN A 55 -2.28 3.07 -9.22
N HIS A 56 -2.81 2.60 -8.09
CA HIS A 56 -2.67 3.34 -6.84
C HIS A 56 -1.22 3.31 -6.32
N LEU A 57 -0.49 2.20 -6.49
CA LEU A 57 0.96 2.17 -6.19
C LEU A 57 1.72 3.25 -6.97
N ASN A 58 1.44 3.39 -8.28
CA ASN A 58 2.08 4.41 -9.12
C ASN A 58 1.78 5.83 -8.64
N GLN A 59 0.55 6.11 -8.21
CA GLN A 59 0.18 7.41 -7.63
C GLN A 59 0.97 7.70 -6.33
N ILE A 60 1.16 6.69 -5.49
CA ILE A 60 2.00 6.81 -4.27
C ILE A 60 3.46 7.11 -4.65
N ILE A 61 4.01 6.40 -5.64
CA ILE A 61 5.38 6.60 -6.13
C ILE A 61 5.55 8.01 -6.69
N GLU A 62 4.63 8.47 -7.54
CA GLU A 62 4.65 9.84 -8.09
C GLU A 62 4.60 10.89 -6.98
N GLY A 63 3.72 10.71 -5.98
CA GLY A 63 3.65 11.58 -4.81
C GLY A 63 4.94 11.57 -3.98
N CYS A 64 5.60 10.41 -3.84
CA CYS A 64 6.88 10.27 -3.14
C CYS A 64 8.06 10.89 -3.91
N LEU A 65 8.03 10.89 -5.24
CA LEU A 65 9.08 11.53 -6.05
C LEU A 65 8.98 13.06 -5.99
N GLN A 66 7.77 13.60 -5.81
CA GLN A 66 7.53 15.04 -5.69
C GLN A 66 7.75 15.58 -4.27
N LEU A 67 7.65 14.75 -3.23
CA LEU A 67 7.71 15.16 -1.83
C LEU A 67 8.88 14.51 -1.07
N LYS A 68 9.47 15.22 -0.09
CA LYS A 68 10.48 14.61 0.81
C LYS A 68 9.89 13.53 1.75
N TYR A 69 8.57 13.55 1.96
CA TYR A 69 7.82 12.62 2.80
C TYR A 69 6.39 12.44 2.25
N PHE A 70 5.85 11.21 2.31
CA PHE A 70 4.49 10.89 1.86
C PHE A 70 3.73 10.18 2.99
N ILE A 71 2.50 10.61 3.25
CA ILE A 71 1.61 10.02 4.27
C ILE A 71 0.49 9.25 3.56
N ILE A 72 0.39 7.96 3.83
CA ILE A 72 -0.71 7.11 3.35
C ILE A 72 -1.69 6.90 4.51
N ASP A 73 -2.91 7.41 4.39
CA ASP A 73 -3.99 7.16 5.34
C ASP A 73 -4.75 5.90 4.93
N ILE A 74 -4.69 4.87 5.79
CA ILE A 74 -5.44 3.63 5.60
C ILE A 74 -6.69 3.69 6.49
N ARG A 75 -7.86 3.59 5.87
CA ARG A 75 -9.16 3.50 6.54
C ARG A 75 -9.75 2.13 6.28
N ASP A 76 -10.19 1.44 7.33
CA ASP A 76 -11.08 0.29 7.19
C ASP A 76 -12.51 0.85 7.07
N GLU A 77 -13.13 0.69 5.90
CA GLU A 77 -14.60 0.81 5.75
C GLU A 77 -15.27 -0.51 6.15
#